data_AF-A0AA96WHK8-F1
#
_entry.id   AF-A0AA96WHK8-F1
#
_cell.length_a   1.000
_cell.length_b   1.000
_cell.length_c   1.000
_cell.angle_alpha   90.00
_cell.angle_beta   90.00
_cell.angle_gamma   90.00
#
_symmetry.space_group_name_H-M   'P 1'
#
loop_
_entity.id
_entity.type
_entity.pdbx_description
1 polymer ?
#
loop_
_entity_poly.entity_id
_entity_poly.type
_entity_poly.pdbx_seq_one_letter_code
_entity_poly.pdbx_strand_id
1 'polypeptide(L)'
;MSNQSPKIKLTEVSQVPATCMGMHIRRASRILTQVYDAALRPVELVLNQFTLLVAIHLVESTPITRLAQELFTDQTTLTRNLKLLEKRGLVAIEPGEDRRVRWVSLTPEGQTILAQALPLWEQAQAEVMQHFGQQQWQTLLSLLSEVKAVR
;
A
#
# COMPACT_ATOMS: atom_id res chain seq x y z
N MET A 1 -47.47 9.29 -9.52
CA MET A 1 -46.78 8.28 -8.67
C MET A 1 -45.82 9.05 -7.78
N SER A 2 -46.11 9.15 -6.49
CA SER A 2 -45.39 10.02 -5.56
C SER A 2 -44.00 9.46 -5.28
N ASN A 3 -42.97 10.17 -5.76
CA ASN A 3 -41.57 9.82 -5.55
C ASN A 3 -41.16 10.28 -4.14
N GLN A 4 -41.53 9.51 -3.11
CA GLN A 4 -41.01 9.73 -1.76
C GLN A 4 -39.56 9.25 -1.72
N SER A 5 -38.63 10.19 -1.85
CA SER A 5 -37.22 9.94 -1.56
C SER A 5 -37.08 9.50 -0.10
N PRO A 6 -36.30 8.45 0.21
CA PRO A 6 -36.14 7.97 1.57
C PRO A 6 -35.47 9.06 2.43
N LYS A 7 -36.17 9.53 3.47
CA LYS A 7 -35.64 10.50 4.44
C LYS A 7 -34.85 9.76 5.52
N ILE A 8 -33.52 9.73 5.40
CA ILE A 8 -32.63 9.21 6.44
C ILE A 8 -32.58 10.22 7.60
N LYS A 9 -32.72 9.78 8.86
CA LYS A 9 -32.66 10.70 10.01
C LYS A 9 -31.22 11.07 10.31
N LEU A 10 -30.98 12.35 10.64
CA LEU A 10 -29.63 12.84 10.98
C LEU A 10 -29.00 12.07 12.16
N THR A 11 -29.82 11.63 13.12
CA THR A 11 -29.42 10.81 14.26
C THR A 11 -28.96 9.39 13.87
N GLU A 12 -29.44 8.86 12.75
CA GLU A 12 -29.02 7.56 12.22
C GLU A 12 -27.67 7.66 11.51
N VAL A 13 -27.41 8.80 10.84
CA VAL A 13 -26.15 9.04 10.10
C VAL A 13 -25.02 9.52 11.02
N SER A 14 -25.33 10.24 12.10
CA SER A 14 -24.31 10.87 12.96
C SER A 14 -23.42 9.88 13.73
N GLN A 15 -23.88 8.64 13.91
CA GLN A 15 -23.07 7.58 14.54
C GLN A 15 -22.03 6.98 13.60
N VAL A 16 -22.25 7.08 12.28
CA VAL A 16 -21.39 6.43 11.27
C VAL A 16 -19.94 6.90 11.35
N PRO A 17 -19.61 8.20 11.45
CA PRO A 17 -18.21 8.64 11.59
C PRO A 17 -17.53 8.16 12.87
N ALA A 18 -18.29 7.90 13.94
CA ALA A 18 -17.75 7.46 15.21
C ALA A 18 -17.45 5.95 15.22
N THR A 19 -18.26 5.14 14.52
CA THR A 19 -18.20 3.66 14.60
C THR A 19 -17.77 2.96 13.32
N CYS A 20 -17.80 3.64 12.16
CA CYS A 20 -17.46 3.02 10.88
C CYS A 20 -15.96 2.77 10.77
N MET A 21 -15.55 1.51 10.95
CA MET A 21 -14.18 1.05 10.76
C MET A 21 -13.58 1.50 9.41
N GLY A 22 -14.35 1.41 8.32
CA GLY A 22 -13.89 1.83 7.00
C GLY A 22 -13.54 3.33 6.90
N MET A 23 -14.26 4.21 7.61
CA MET A 23 -13.94 5.64 7.65
C MET A 23 -12.68 5.90 8.46
N HIS A 24 -12.54 5.25 9.61
CA HIS A 24 -11.35 5.35 10.46
C HIS A 24 -10.09 4.86 9.72
N ILE A 25 -10.16 3.69 9.08
CA ILE A 25 -9.04 3.13 8.31
C ILE A 25 -8.67 4.02 7.12
N ARG A 26 -9.65 4.56 6.37
CA ARG A 26 -9.35 5.48 5.25
C ARG A 26 -8.67 6.76 5.72
N ARG A 27 -9.12 7.33 6.85
CA ARG A 27 -8.49 8.53 7.43
C ARG A 27 -7.07 8.22 7.90
N ALA A 28 -6.90 7.13 8.66
CA ALA A 28 -5.59 6.69 9.14
C ALA A 28 -4.62 6.42 7.97
N SER A 29 -5.08 5.66 6.96
CA SER A 29 -4.31 5.38 5.75
C SER A 29 -3.86 6.65 5.05
N ARG A 30 -4.72 7.67 4.91
CA ARG A 30 -4.35 8.95 4.29
C ARG A 30 -3.26 9.68 5.09
N ILE A 31 -3.42 9.78 6.40
CA ILE A 31 -2.45 10.47 7.28
C ILE A 31 -1.11 9.74 7.23
N LEU A 32 -1.11 8.43 7.42
CA LEU A 32 0.11 7.63 7.38
C LEU A 32 0.81 7.71 6.02
N THR A 33 0.05 7.60 4.92
CA THR A 33 0.61 7.75 3.57
C THR A 33 1.32 9.10 3.40
N GLN A 34 0.75 10.19 3.93
CA GLN A 34 1.39 11.51 3.87
C GLN A 34 2.72 11.56 4.63
N VAL A 35 2.80 10.91 5.80
CA VAL A 35 4.03 10.82 6.59
C VAL A 35 5.12 10.07 5.80
N TYR A 36 4.81 8.88 5.30
CA TYR A 36 5.77 8.08 4.55
C TYR A 36 6.15 8.73 3.21
N ASP A 37 5.20 9.31 2.47
CA ASP A 37 5.47 10.03 1.22
C ASP A 37 6.38 11.24 1.44
N ALA A 38 6.22 11.95 2.56
CA ALA A 38 7.09 13.06 2.91
C ALA A 38 8.53 12.58 3.16
N ALA A 39 8.69 11.48 3.89
CA ALA A 39 9.99 10.89 4.18
C ALA A 39 10.69 10.32 2.94
N LEU A 40 9.95 9.73 2.00
CA LEU A 40 10.47 9.12 0.78
C LEU A 40 10.72 10.11 -0.37
N ARG A 41 10.31 11.37 -0.21
CA ARG A 41 10.50 12.43 -1.21
C ARG A 41 11.95 12.61 -1.70
N PRO A 42 13.01 12.51 -0.87
CA PRO A 42 14.40 12.68 -1.32
C PRO A 42 14.85 11.67 -2.38
N VAL A 43 14.24 10.49 -2.43
CA VAL A 43 14.48 9.45 -3.46
C VAL A 43 13.37 9.40 -4.51
N GLU A 44 12.53 10.43 -4.54
CA GLU A 44 11.39 10.59 -5.44
C GLU A 44 10.43 9.39 -5.42
N LEU A 45 10.27 8.75 -4.26
CA LEU A 45 9.29 7.69 -4.07
C LEU A 45 8.08 8.18 -3.28
N VAL A 46 6.97 7.48 -3.50
CA VAL A 46 5.80 7.48 -2.61
C VAL A 46 5.68 6.10 -1.97
N LEU A 47 4.96 5.99 -0.84
CA LEU A 47 4.83 4.78 -0.04
C LEU A 47 4.44 3.57 -0.89
N ASN A 48 3.43 3.70 -1.76
CA ASN A 48 2.99 2.60 -2.61
C ASN A 48 4.10 2.08 -3.56
N GLN A 49 4.95 2.98 -4.07
CA GLN A 49 6.10 2.60 -4.90
C GLN A 49 7.16 1.88 -4.07
N PHE A 50 7.48 2.41 -2.89
CA PHE A 50 8.39 1.77 -1.95
C PHE A 50 7.92 0.36 -1.57
N THR A 51 6.65 0.19 -1.18
CA THR A 51 6.07 -1.13 -0.84
C THR A 51 6.16 -2.11 -2.00
N LEU A 52 5.98 -1.65 -3.25
CA LEU A 52 6.17 -2.50 -4.42
C LEU A 52 7.62 -2.95 -4.60
N LEU A 53 8.58 -2.03 -4.44
CA LEU A 53 10.00 -2.38 -4.53
C LEU A 53 10.40 -3.39 -3.44
N VAL A 54 9.92 -3.19 -2.20
CA VAL A 54 10.12 -4.15 -1.10
C VAL A 54 9.52 -5.51 -1.44
N ALA A 55 8.27 -5.55 -1.92
CA ALA A 55 7.61 -6.80 -2.25
C ALA A 55 8.38 -7.57 -3.33
N ILE A 56 8.76 -6.91 -4.44
CA ILE A 56 9.54 -7.52 -5.53
C ILE A 56 10.93 -7.94 -5.01
N HIS A 57 11.56 -7.17 -4.13
CA HIS A 57 12.84 -7.56 -3.55
C HIS A 57 12.75 -8.87 -2.74
N LEU A 58 11.71 -9.03 -1.92
CA LEU A 58 11.54 -10.20 -1.06
C LEU A 58 11.21 -11.49 -1.81
N VAL A 59 10.51 -11.39 -2.94
CA VAL A 59 10.14 -12.56 -3.76
C VAL A 59 10.96 -12.70 -5.04
N GLU A 60 11.97 -11.84 -5.22
CA GLU A 60 12.80 -11.71 -6.41
C GLU A 60 11.97 -11.53 -7.70
N SER A 61 12.35 -12.22 -8.78
CA SER A 61 11.57 -12.24 -10.01
C SER A 61 10.27 -13.00 -9.78
N THR A 62 9.11 -12.36 -10.01
CA THR A 62 7.80 -12.96 -9.73
C THR A 62 6.77 -12.65 -10.83
N PRO A 63 5.81 -13.55 -11.10
CA PRO A 63 4.67 -13.23 -11.94
C PRO A 63 3.82 -12.09 -11.35
N ILE A 64 3.39 -11.14 -12.17
CA ILE A 64 2.51 -10.02 -11.74
C ILE A 64 1.22 -10.54 -11.07
N THR A 65 0.70 -11.69 -11.52
CA THR A 65 -0.50 -12.31 -10.94
C THR A 65 -0.28 -12.74 -9.49
N ARG A 66 0.89 -13.30 -9.17
CA ARG A 66 1.26 -13.68 -7.80
C ARG A 66 1.46 -12.45 -6.93
N LEU A 67 2.17 -11.45 -7.44
CA LEU A 67 2.38 -10.19 -6.73
C LEU A 67 1.05 -9.48 -6.40
N ALA A 68 0.06 -9.53 -7.30
CA ALA A 68 -1.28 -8.97 -7.06
C ALA A 68 -2.00 -9.68 -5.91
N GLN A 69 -1.90 -11.01 -5.82
CA GLN A 69 -2.47 -11.80 -4.75
C GLN A 69 -1.83 -11.47 -3.41
N GLU A 70 -0.49 -11.42 -3.36
CA GLU A 70 0.25 -11.12 -2.13
C GLU A 70 -0.03 -9.71 -1.59
N LEU A 71 -0.25 -8.74 -2.49
CA LEU A 71 -0.54 -7.35 -2.15
C LEU A 71 -2.04 -7.04 -1.98
N PHE A 72 -2.92 -8.03 -2.09
CA PHE A 72 -4.38 -7.87 -2.03
C PHE A 72 -4.90 -6.73 -2.94
N THR A 73 -4.29 -6.58 -4.12
CA THR A 73 -4.61 -5.52 -5.08
C THR A 73 -5.13 -6.11 -6.38
N ASP A 74 -5.95 -5.37 -7.11
CA ASP A 74 -6.38 -5.80 -8.43
C ASP A 74 -5.23 -5.68 -9.44
N GLN A 75 -5.21 -6.60 -10.41
CA GLN A 75 -4.12 -6.70 -11.38
C GLN A 75 -3.98 -5.44 -12.26
N THR A 76 -5.09 -4.73 -12.52
CA THR A 76 -5.08 -3.51 -13.35
C THR A 76 -4.36 -2.37 -12.63
N THR A 77 -4.68 -2.18 -11.35
CA THR A 77 -4.02 -1.21 -10.47
C THR A 77 -2.54 -1.53 -10.33
N LEU A 78 -2.20 -2.79 -10.07
CA LEU A 78 -0.80 -3.23 -9.96
C LEU A 78 -0.02 -2.95 -11.24
N THR A 79 -0.56 -3.37 -12.39
CA THR A 79 0.11 -3.19 -13.69
C THR A 79 0.36 -1.71 -13.99
N ARG A 80 -0.59 -0.83 -13.67
CA ARG A 80 -0.41 0.61 -13.84
C ARG A 80 0.72 1.15 -12.95
N ASN A 81 0.79 0.72 -11.69
CA ASN A 81 1.86 1.13 -10.78
C ASN A 81 3.22 0.60 -11.22
N LEU A 82 3.32 -0.66 -11.66
CA LEU A 82 4.55 -1.25 -12.17
C LEU A 82 5.06 -0.53 -13.42
N LYS A 83 4.17 -0.13 -14.34
CA LYS A 83 4.54 0.68 -15.52
C LYS A 83 5.16 2.03 -15.16
N LEU A 84 4.76 2.65 -14.05
CA LEU A 84 5.38 3.90 -13.58
C LEU A 84 6.80 3.67 -13.09
N LEU A 85 7.04 2.55 -12.38
CA LEU A 85 8.37 2.15 -11.94
C LEU A 85 9.26 1.71 -13.10
N GLU A 86 8.69 1.01 -14.09
CA GLU A 86 9.38 0.57 -15.30
C GLU A 86 9.82 1.78 -16.13
N LYS A 87 8.95 2.78 -16.30
CA LYS A 87 9.31 4.04 -16.97
C LYS A 87 10.44 4.79 -16.28
N ARG A 88 10.58 4.64 -14.96
CA ARG A 88 11.69 5.20 -14.16
C ARG A 88 12.94 4.31 -14.18
N GLY A 89 12.91 3.15 -14.84
CA GLY A 89 14.01 2.20 -14.87
C GLY A 89 14.25 1.49 -13.54
N LEU A 90 13.26 1.45 -12.62
CA LEU A 90 13.40 0.82 -11.30
C LEU A 90 12.98 -0.65 -11.30
N VAL A 91 12.16 -1.07 -12.26
CA VAL A 91 11.75 -2.46 -12.44
C VAL A 91 11.82 -2.84 -13.90
N ALA A 92 12.07 -4.12 -14.17
CA ALA A 92 11.97 -4.71 -15.49
C ALA A 92 10.70 -5.57 -15.56
N ILE A 93 9.97 -5.51 -16.68
CA ILE A 93 8.81 -6.36 -16.93
C ILE A 93 9.00 -7.19 -18.19
N GLU A 94 9.23 -8.49 -18.03
CA GLU A 94 9.58 -9.40 -19.12
C GLU A 94 8.46 -10.42 -19.40
N PRO A 95 8.34 -10.91 -20.65
CA PRO A 95 7.46 -12.05 -20.93
C PRO A 95 8.01 -13.32 -20.28
N GLY A 96 7.13 -14.14 -19.72
CA GLY A 96 7.47 -15.51 -19.31
C GLY A 96 7.50 -16.47 -20.49
N GLU A 97 7.78 -17.75 -20.20
CA GLU A 97 7.67 -18.84 -21.18
C GLU A 97 6.28 -18.89 -21.82
N ASP A 98 5.23 -18.77 -20.98
CA ASP A 98 3.90 -18.40 -21.46
C ASP A 98 3.84 -16.89 -21.69
N ARG A 99 3.63 -16.49 -22.96
CA ARG A 99 3.51 -15.09 -23.39
C ARG A 99 2.37 -14.32 -22.70
N ARG A 100 1.43 -15.02 -22.06
CA ARG A 100 0.35 -14.42 -21.25
C ARG A 100 0.82 -14.00 -19.86
N VAL A 101 1.93 -14.55 -19.38
CA VAL A 101 2.50 -14.26 -18.07
C VAL A 101 3.58 -13.19 -18.22
N ARG A 102 3.51 -12.18 -17.35
CA ARG A 102 4.53 -11.14 -17.24
C ARG A 102 5.23 -11.27 -15.90
N TRP A 103 6.55 -11.31 -15.94
CA TRP A 103 7.42 -11.36 -14.78
C TRP A 103 7.92 -9.95 -14.48
N VAL A 104 8.06 -9.66 -13.20
CA VAL A 104 8.61 -8.39 -12.72
C VAL A 104 9.78 -8.65 -11.79
N SER A 105 10.84 -7.86 -11.95
CA SER A 105 12.04 -7.88 -11.11
C SER A 105 12.57 -6.46 -10.88
N LEU A 106 13.41 -6.29 -9.86
CA LEU A 106 14.15 -5.04 -9.67
C LEU A 106 15.32 -4.96 -10.64
N THR A 107 15.52 -3.78 -11.23
CA THR A 107 16.75 -3.43 -11.94
C THR A 107 17.87 -3.10 -10.94
N PRO A 108 19.14 -3.01 -11.37
CA PRO A 108 20.21 -2.49 -10.51
C PRO A 108 19.91 -1.10 -9.93
N GLU A 109 19.29 -0.22 -10.72
CA GLU A 109 18.83 1.10 -10.28
C GLU A 109 17.71 0.99 -9.24
N GLY A 110 16.76 0.07 -9.45
CA GLY A 110 15.69 -0.22 -8.49
C GLY A 110 16.20 -0.71 -7.14
N GLN A 111 17.19 -1.59 -7.14
CA GLN A 111 17.86 -2.08 -5.92
C GLN A 111 18.58 -0.93 -5.21
N THR A 112 19.28 -0.08 -5.97
CA THR A 112 19.98 1.09 -5.42
C THR A 112 19.00 2.07 -4.77
N ILE A 113 17.90 2.39 -5.44
CA ILE A 113 16.86 3.27 -4.92
C ILE A 113 16.19 2.66 -3.68
N LEU A 114 15.92 1.36 -3.67
CA LEU A 114 15.37 0.68 -2.50
C LEU A 114 16.32 0.78 -1.29
N ALA A 115 17.62 0.58 -1.49
CA ALA A 115 18.63 0.71 -0.45
C ALA A 115 18.71 2.13 0.13
N GLN A 116 18.53 3.16 -0.71
CA GLN A 116 18.47 4.55 -0.28
C GLN A 116 17.15 4.90 0.43
N ALA A 117 16.04 4.28 0.02
CA ALA A 117 14.71 4.50 0.58
C ALA A 117 14.54 3.88 1.97
N LEU A 118 15.18 2.73 2.22
CA LEU A 118 15.03 1.99 3.46
C LEU A 118 15.30 2.82 4.73
N PRO A 119 16.43 3.53 4.89
CA PRO A 119 16.67 4.34 6.08
C PRO A 119 15.67 5.50 6.25
N LEU A 120 15.18 6.07 5.15
CA LEU A 120 14.15 7.13 5.18
C LEU A 120 12.82 6.58 5.68
N TRP A 121 12.44 5.38 5.21
CA TRP A 121 11.27 4.67 5.69
C TRP A 121 11.43 4.26 7.17
N GLU A 122 12.59 3.77 7.59
CA GLU A 122 12.86 3.38 8.98
C GLU A 122 12.69 4.57 9.93
N GLN A 123 13.16 5.75 9.55
CA GLN A 123 12.95 6.97 10.32
C GLN A 123 11.45 7.29 10.47
N ALA A 124 10.70 7.33 9.36
CA ALA A 124 9.27 7.58 9.39
C ALA A 124 8.50 6.53 10.21
N GLN A 125 8.91 5.26 10.08
CA GLN A 125 8.35 4.14 10.83
C GLN A 125 8.58 4.29 12.33
N ALA A 126 9.77 4.76 12.75
CA ALA A 126 10.08 5.03 14.14
C ALA A 126 9.27 6.21 14.69
N GLU A 127 9.13 7.30 13.94
CA GLU A 127 8.29 8.46 14.30
C GLU A 127 6.84 8.05 14.51
N VAL A 128 6.27 7.27 13.58
CA VAL A 128 4.90 6.72 13.71
C VAL A 128 4.79 5.82 14.94
N MET A 129 5.74 4.91 15.16
CA MET A 129 5.73 3.99 16.30
C MET A 129 5.77 4.74 17.64
N GLN A 130 6.55 5.83 17.75
CA GLN A 130 6.65 6.64 18.96
C GLN A 130 5.32 7.26 19.38
N HIS A 131 4.42 7.57 18.44
CA HIS A 131 3.08 8.11 18.76
C HIS A 131 2.18 7.11 19.49
N PHE A 132 2.37 5.81 19.28
CA PHE A 132 1.55 4.77 19.91
C PHE A 132 2.21 4.18 21.15
N GLY A 133 3.54 4.14 21.20
CA GLY A 133 4.27 3.34 22.18
C GLY A 133 4.29 1.85 21.80
N GLN A 134 5.25 1.10 22.34
CA GLN A 134 5.54 -0.26 21.88
C GLN A 134 4.36 -1.23 22.04
N GLN A 135 3.65 -1.17 23.18
CA GLN A 135 2.56 -2.11 23.45
C GLN A 135 1.36 -1.87 22.52
N GLN A 136 0.89 -0.63 22.42
CA GLN A 136 -0.24 -0.26 21.56
C GLN A 136 0.09 -0.49 20.09
N TRP A 137 1.34 -0.25 19.69
CA TRP A 137 1.84 -0.56 18.34
C TRP A 137 1.68 -2.05 18.01
N GLN A 138 2.14 -2.94 18.88
CA GLN A 138 2.02 -4.39 18.67
C GLN A 138 0.54 -4.84 18.63
N THR A 139 -0.28 -4.32 19.54
CA THR A 139 -1.73 -4.58 19.52
C THR A 139 -2.37 -4.12 18.22
N LEU A 140 -2.03 -2.91 17.74
CA LEU A 140 -2.56 -2.37 16.48
C LEU A 140 -2.18 -3.25 15.29
N LEU A 141 -0.93 -3.67 15.18
CA LEU A 141 -0.48 -4.55 14.11
C LEU A 141 -1.20 -5.91 14.13
N SER A 142 -1.39 -6.49 15.32
CA SER A 142 -2.16 -7.73 15.49
C SER A 142 -3.59 -7.56 14.97
N LEU A 143 -4.30 -6.52 15.43
CA LEU A 143 -5.69 -6.25 15.03
C LEU A 143 -5.81 -5.97 13.52
N LEU A 144 -4.86 -5.23 12.93
CA LEU A 144 -4.84 -4.98 11.49
C LEU A 144 -4.58 -6.26 10.67
N SER A 145 -3.77 -7.18 11.19
CA SER A 145 -3.51 -8.46 10.52
C SER A 145 -4.77 -9.34 10.45
N GLU A 146 -5.64 -9.28 11.46
CA GLU A 146 -6.91 -10.01 11.51
C GLU A 146 -7.92 -9.51 10.48
N VAL A 147 -7.79 -8.27 9.98
CA VAL A 147 -8.68 -7.71 8.94
C VAL A 147 -8.66 -8.58 7.66
N LYS A 148 -7.57 -9.29 7.39
CA LYS A 148 -7.49 -10.24 6.27
C LYS A 148 -8.55 -11.35 6.35
N ALA A 149 -8.96 -11.75 7.56
CA ALA A 149 -9.95 -12.79 7.80
C ALA A 149 -11.41 -12.33 7.60
N VAL A 150 -11.64 -11.04 7.34
CA VAL A 150 -12.98 -10.49 7.01
C VAL A 150 -13.39 -10.85 5.57
N ARG A 151 -12.50 -11.47 4.79
CA ARG A 151 -12.76 -12.02 3.45
C ARG A 151 -12.52 -13.51 3.38
#